data_AF-A0A844TSY8-F1
#
_entry.id   AF-A0A844TSY8-F1
#
_cell.length_a   1.000
_cell.length_b   1.000
_cell.length_c   1.000
_cell.angle_alpha   90.00
_cell.angle_beta   90.00
_cell.angle_gamma   90.00
#
_symmetry.space_group_name_H-M   'P 1'
#
loop_
_entity.id
_entity.type
_entity.pdbx_description
1 polymer ?
#
loop_
_entity_poly.entity_id
_entity_poly.type
_entity_poly.pdbx_seq_one_letter_code
_entity_poly.pdbx_strand_id
1 'polypeptide(L)'
;MKTKEYYAVLVPLIHLILTGSKEVVIEDERIKLSEGYFLSMEEYAKGKQSRYFYQCIHFFLASVSQEEKADIIKILIENDTLLLAAMMTDQLASKKPINLNQDSKAVFNKMMFDFLCGNSIDPIIHRVIYFYLENLHRLEIIESFISKTEYERVVKFNAQLRSNEDILNMFV
;
A
#
# COMPACT_ATOMS: atom_id res chain seq x y z
N MET A 1 -10.58 18.89 10.85
CA MET A 1 -9.85 18.51 9.60
C MET A 1 -10.86 17.97 8.61
N LYS A 2 -10.81 18.40 7.34
CA LYS A 2 -11.65 17.80 6.30
C LYS A 2 -11.22 16.35 6.08
N THR A 3 -12.16 15.43 6.02
CA THR A 3 -11.95 14.03 5.66
C THR A 3 -11.18 13.99 4.34
N LYS A 4 -10.05 13.28 4.29
CA LYS A 4 -9.27 13.10 3.05
C LYS A 4 -9.84 11.92 2.29
N GLU A 5 -10.99 12.16 1.65
CA GLU A 5 -11.80 11.13 0.97
C GLU A 5 -11.02 10.32 -0.07
N TYR A 6 -9.98 10.92 -0.66
CA TYR A 6 -9.16 10.26 -1.67
C TYR A 6 -8.35 9.05 -1.14
N TYR A 7 -8.18 8.88 0.18
CA TYR A 7 -7.60 7.64 0.74
C TYR A 7 -8.53 6.43 0.59
N ALA A 8 -9.82 6.65 0.37
CA ALA A 8 -10.79 5.57 0.12
C ALA A 8 -10.43 4.73 -1.12
N VAL A 9 -9.64 5.29 -2.05
CA VAL A 9 -9.12 4.58 -3.22
C VAL A 9 -8.34 3.32 -2.84
N LEU A 10 -7.74 3.27 -1.65
CA LEU A 10 -6.97 2.10 -1.19
C LEU A 10 -7.82 0.98 -0.60
N VAL A 11 -9.10 1.22 -0.32
CA VAL A 11 -9.98 0.22 0.31
C VAL A 11 -10.08 -1.07 -0.53
N PRO A 12 -10.33 -1.02 -1.85
CA PRO A 12 -10.31 -2.22 -2.68
C PRO A 12 -8.97 -2.97 -2.69
N LEU A 13 -7.85 -2.25 -2.51
CA LEU A 13 -6.53 -2.88 -2.40
C LEU A 13 -6.35 -3.59 -1.06
N ILE A 14 -6.80 -2.99 0.04
CA ILE A 14 -6.81 -3.64 1.37
C ILE A 14 -7.64 -4.93 1.28
N HIS A 15 -8.82 -4.88 0.67
CA HIS A 15 -9.64 -6.08 0.45
C HIS A 15 -8.89 -7.13 -0.35
N LEU A 16 -8.31 -6.72 -1.49
CA LEU A 16 -7.59 -7.62 -2.38
C LEU A 16 -6.43 -8.33 -1.67
N ILE A 17 -5.73 -7.62 -0.79
CA ILE A 17 -4.66 -8.18 0.04
C ILE A 17 -5.21 -9.14 1.10
N LEU A 18 -6.30 -8.81 1.77
CA LEU A 18 -6.82 -9.65 2.86
C LEU A 18 -7.52 -10.91 2.34
N THR A 19 -8.36 -10.77 1.31
CA THR A 19 -9.31 -11.81 0.89
C THR A 19 -9.01 -12.37 -0.51
N GLY A 20 -8.10 -11.76 -1.27
CA GLY A 20 -7.91 -12.07 -2.68
C GLY A 20 -9.03 -11.53 -3.58
N SER A 21 -9.96 -10.75 -3.03
CA SER A 21 -11.08 -10.12 -3.74
C SER A 21 -11.13 -8.63 -3.44
N LYS A 22 -11.61 -7.82 -4.40
CA LYS A 22 -11.85 -6.38 -4.16
C LYS A 22 -13.05 -6.12 -3.23
N GLU A 23 -13.83 -7.16 -2.95
CA GLU A 23 -14.99 -7.13 -2.06
C GLU A 23 -14.71 -8.01 -0.84
N VAL A 24 -15.31 -7.64 0.29
CA VAL A 24 -15.21 -8.36 1.56
C VAL A 24 -16.58 -8.89 1.94
N VAL A 25 -16.63 -10.19 2.22
CA VAL A 25 -17.79 -10.83 2.83
C VAL A 25 -17.51 -10.97 4.33
N ILE A 26 -18.44 -10.48 5.15
CA ILE A 26 -18.39 -10.61 6.61
C ILE A 26 -19.39 -11.69 7.00
N GLU A 27 -18.88 -12.79 7.54
CA GLU A 27 -19.67 -13.95 8.01
C GLU A 27 -19.46 -14.07 9.52
N ASP A 28 -20.55 -14.05 10.29
CA ASP A 28 -20.50 -14.15 11.76
C ASP A 28 -19.50 -13.18 12.42
N GLU A 29 -19.52 -11.92 11.98
CA GLU A 29 -18.61 -10.85 12.45
C GLU A 29 -17.12 -11.15 12.23
N ARG A 30 -16.81 -12.03 11.28
CA ARG A 30 -15.46 -12.43 10.89
C ARG A 30 -15.26 -12.34 9.39
N ILE A 31 -14.01 -12.17 8.99
CA ILE A 31 -13.59 -12.10 7.59
C ILE A 31 -12.53 -13.16 7.37
N LYS A 32 -12.74 -14.03 6.39
CA LYS A 32 -11.80 -15.08 6.02
C LYS A 32 -10.64 -14.50 5.23
N LEU A 33 -9.42 -14.81 5.65
CA LEU A 33 -8.21 -14.40 4.95
C LEU A 33 -7.85 -15.37 3.83
N SER A 34 -7.20 -14.85 2.79
CA SER A 34 -6.73 -15.62 1.65
C SER A 34 -5.48 -16.43 1.99
N GLU A 35 -5.25 -17.53 1.27
CA GLU A 35 -3.99 -18.29 1.35
C GLU A 35 -2.78 -17.41 1.00
N GLY A 36 -2.93 -16.52 0.01
CA GLY A 36 -1.89 -15.57 -0.36
C GLY A 36 -1.48 -14.64 0.79
N TYR A 37 -2.43 -14.24 1.62
CA TYR A 37 -2.15 -13.46 2.82
C TYR A 37 -1.31 -14.26 3.84
N PHE A 38 -1.62 -15.54 4.06
CA PHE A 38 -0.80 -16.38 4.95
C PHE A 38 0.63 -16.58 4.43
N LEU A 39 0.79 -16.83 3.13
CA LEU A 39 2.11 -16.90 2.51
C LEU A 39 2.90 -15.60 2.68
N SER A 40 2.21 -14.46 2.55
CA SER A 40 2.78 -13.13 2.81
C SER A 40 3.27 -12.97 4.26
N MET A 41 2.51 -13.46 5.24
CA MET A 41 2.92 -13.46 6.65
C MET A 41 4.17 -14.32 6.91
N GLU A 42 4.27 -15.48 6.26
CA GLU A 42 5.45 -16.34 6.36
C GLU A 42 6.71 -15.69 5.73
N GLU A 43 6.55 -14.99 4.60
CA GLU A 43 7.63 -14.22 3.99
C GLU A 43 8.10 -13.11 4.93
N TYR A 44 7.15 -12.37 5.51
CA TYR A 44 7.43 -11.30 6.46
C TYR A 44 8.17 -11.80 7.71
N ALA A 45 7.75 -12.93 8.28
CA ALA A 45 8.41 -13.56 9.43
C ALA A 45 9.87 -13.96 9.15
N LYS A 46 10.24 -14.15 7.87
CA LYS A 46 11.60 -14.44 7.41
C LYS A 46 12.38 -13.16 7.04
N GLY A 47 11.86 -11.98 7.34
CA GLY A 47 12.44 -10.68 6.98
C GLY A 47 12.41 -10.41 5.48
N LYS A 48 11.49 -11.03 4.73
CA LYS A 48 11.35 -10.86 3.28
C LYS A 48 10.16 -9.97 2.95
N GLN A 49 10.25 -9.28 1.81
CA GLN A 49 9.11 -8.56 1.26
C GLN A 49 8.08 -9.53 0.68
N SER A 50 6.80 -9.24 0.90
CA SER A 50 5.69 -10.07 0.44
C SER A 50 5.48 -9.97 -1.07
N ARG A 51 5.69 -11.09 -1.78
CA ARG A 51 5.42 -11.17 -3.22
C ARG A 51 3.95 -11.00 -3.52
N TYR A 52 3.11 -11.56 -2.66
CA TYR A 52 1.66 -11.49 -2.80
C TYR A 52 1.15 -10.05 -2.71
N PHE A 53 1.65 -9.25 -1.75
CA PHE A 53 1.31 -7.82 -1.67
C PHE A 53 1.68 -7.08 -2.96
N TYR A 54 2.89 -7.28 -3.48
CA TYR A 54 3.30 -6.67 -4.74
C TYR A 54 2.41 -7.07 -5.92
N GLN A 55 1.98 -8.33 -5.98
CA GLN A 55 1.03 -8.79 -7.01
C GLN A 55 -0.33 -8.10 -6.87
N CYS A 56 -0.88 -8.02 -5.65
CA CYS A 56 -2.13 -7.30 -5.39
C CYS A 56 -2.03 -5.82 -5.77
N ILE A 57 -0.94 -5.16 -5.39
CA ILE A 57 -0.66 -3.75 -5.73
C ILE A 57 -0.59 -3.59 -7.26
N HIS A 58 0.13 -4.47 -7.95
CA HIS A 58 0.25 -4.43 -9.40
C HIS A 58 -1.13 -4.56 -10.09
N PHE A 59 -1.93 -5.56 -9.72
CA PHE A 59 -3.27 -5.75 -10.28
C PHE A 59 -4.20 -4.59 -9.97
N PHE A 60 -4.13 -4.06 -8.75
CA PHE A 60 -4.89 -2.88 -8.36
C PHE A 60 -4.53 -1.68 -9.24
N LEU A 61 -3.25 -1.32 -9.33
CA LEU A 61 -2.78 -0.15 -10.11
C LEU A 61 -3.06 -0.26 -11.61
N ALA A 62 -3.08 -1.48 -12.16
CA ALA A 62 -3.47 -1.71 -13.56
C ALA A 62 -4.97 -1.51 -13.81
N SER A 63 -5.79 -1.59 -12.76
CA SER A 63 -7.26 -1.57 -12.85
C SER A 63 -7.94 -0.26 -12.46
N VAL A 64 -7.19 0.68 -11.88
CA VAL A 64 -7.72 1.98 -11.42
C VAL A 64 -7.97 2.94 -12.59
N SER A 65 -9.06 3.68 -12.48
CA SER A 65 -9.45 4.77 -13.39
C SER A 65 -8.49 5.97 -13.29
N GLN A 66 -8.63 6.91 -14.23
CA GLN A 66 -7.80 8.12 -14.24
C GLN A 66 -8.03 9.01 -13.00
N GLU A 67 -9.25 9.07 -12.49
CA GLU A 67 -9.59 9.80 -11.26
C GLU A 67 -8.92 9.15 -10.04
N GLU A 68 -9.01 7.83 -9.92
CA GLU A 68 -8.36 7.06 -8.86
C GLU A 68 -6.82 7.16 -8.93
N LYS A 69 -6.23 7.23 -10.13
CA LYS A 69 -4.79 7.50 -10.29
C LYS A 69 -4.40 8.86 -9.73
N ALA A 70 -5.20 9.90 -9.95
CA ALA A 70 -4.96 11.22 -9.39
C ALA A 70 -5.01 11.18 -7.85
N ASP A 71 -5.93 10.41 -7.29
CA ASP A 71 -6.04 10.21 -5.84
C ASP A 71 -4.85 9.45 -5.25
N ILE A 72 -4.36 8.41 -5.94
CA ILE A 72 -3.12 7.71 -5.58
C ILE A 72 -1.94 8.68 -5.58
N ILE A 73 -1.82 9.57 -6.57
CA ILE A 73 -0.74 10.57 -6.60
C ILE A 73 -0.81 11.51 -5.40
N LYS A 74 -2.00 11.95 -4.99
CA LYS A 74 -2.17 12.75 -3.77
C LYS A 74 -1.64 12.00 -2.55
N ILE A 75 -1.95 10.71 -2.43
CA ILE A 75 -1.43 9.84 -1.36
C ILE A 75 0.10 9.77 -1.41
N LEU A 76 0.70 9.54 -2.58
CA LEU A 76 2.16 9.47 -2.72
C LEU A 76 2.85 10.78 -2.30
N ILE A 77 2.29 11.93 -2.68
CA ILE A 77 2.82 13.26 -2.33
C ILE A 77 2.72 13.50 -0.83
N GLU A 78 1.61 13.10 -0.19
CA GLU A 78 1.46 13.25 1.26
C GLU A 78 2.34 12.31 2.08
N ASN A 79 2.77 11.20 1.49
CA ASN A 79 3.65 10.22 2.12
C ASN A 79 5.08 10.33 1.55
N ASP A 80 5.59 11.56 1.44
CA ASP A 80 6.89 11.90 0.87
C ASP A 80 8.07 11.14 1.49
N THR A 81 8.00 10.83 2.78
CA THR A 81 8.99 10.06 3.51
C THR A 81 9.04 8.61 3.01
N LEU A 82 7.88 8.01 2.71
CA LEU A 82 7.81 6.67 2.12
C LEU A 82 8.30 6.68 0.67
N LEU A 83 7.98 7.76 -0.07
CA LEU A 83 8.50 7.99 -1.41
C LEU A 83 10.03 8.06 -1.44
N LEU A 84 10.62 8.86 -0.55
CA LEU A 84 12.06 8.96 -0.41
C LEU A 84 12.68 7.59 -0.07
N ALA A 85 12.09 6.86 0.89
CA ALA A 85 12.56 5.53 1.26
C ALA A 85 12.49 4.54 0.08
N ALA A 86 11.42 4.58 -0.73
CA ALA A 86 11.27 3.75 -1.92
C ALA A 86 12.33 4.07 -2.99
N MET A 87 12.57 5.36 -3.26
CA MET A 87 13.61 5.80 -4.20
C MET A 87 15.01 5.36 -3.76
N MET A 88 15.34 5.52 -2.47
CA MET A 88 16.63 5.10 -1.92
C MET A 88 16.81 3.59 -1.96
N THR A 89 15.76 2.84 -1.61
CA THR A 89 15.78 1.36 -1.67
C THR A 89 15.99 0.88 -3.10
N ASP A 90 15.35 1.51 -4.08
CA ASP A 90 15.51 1.17 -5.48
C ASP A 90 16.94 1.45 -5.99
N GLN A 91 17.49 2.61 -5.63
CA GLN A 91 18.89 2.94 -5.94
C GLN A 91 19.86 1.91 -5.34
N LEU A 92 19.72 1.58 -4.06
CA LEU A 92 20.55 0.57 -3.40
C LEU A 92 20.44 -0.80 -4.07
N ALA A 93 19.22 -1.24 -4.42
CA ALA A 93 18.99 -2.50 -5.11
C ALA A 93 19.61 -2.52 -6.52
N SER A 94 19.58 -1.38 -7.22
CA SER A 94 20.13 -1.26 -8.57
C SER A 94 21.66 -1.33 -8.63
N LYS A 95 22.34 -1.10 -7.49
CA LYS A 95 23.81 -0.95 -7.39
C LYS A 95 24.40 0.10 -8.35
N LYS A 96 23.56 0.98 -8.91
CA LYS A 96 24.00 2.05 -9.81
C LYS A 96 24.62 3.18 -8.97
N PRO A 97 25.66 3.86 -9.49
CA PRO A 97 26.21 5.03 -8.82
C PRO A 97 25.14 6.12 -8.70
N ILE A 98 25.13 6.81 -7.54
CA ILE A 98 24.22 7.93 -7.29
C ILE A 98 24.63 9.09 -8.20
N ASN A 99 23.74 9.48 -9.11
CA ASN A 99 23.94 10.67 -9.93
C ASN A 99 23.53 11.91 -9.16
N LEU A 100 24.51 12.59 -8.54
CA LEU A 100 24.28 13.82 -7.77
C LEU A 100 23.78 14.99 -8.63
N ASN A 101 23.92 14.92 -9.96
CA ASN A 101 23.44 15.95 -10.89
C ASN A 101 22.03 15.65 -11.44
N GLN A 102 21.38 14.58 -10.97
CA GLN A 102 20.05 14.22 -11.43
C GLN A 102 19.02 15.21 -10.89
N ASP A 103 18.21 15.78 -11.78
CA ASP A 103 17.06 16.58 -11.38
C ASP A 103 15.95 15.66 -10.83
N SER A 104 15.98 15.43 -9.53
CA SER A 104 15.00 14.60 -8.82
C SER A 104 13.56 15.09 -9.01
N LYS A 105 13.35 16.40 -9.18
CA LYS A 105 12.03 16.97 -9.42
C LYS A 105 11.53 16.60 -10.81
N ALA A 106 12.38 16.70 -11.82
CA ALA A 106 12.03 16.26 -13.18
C ALA A 106 11.72 14.77 -13.25
N VAL A 107 12.51 13.93 -12.55
CA VAL A 107 12.28 12.48 -12.47
C VAL A 107 10.95 12.15 -11.80
N PHE A 108 10.68 12.77 -10.65
CA PHE A 108 9.42 12.62 -9.94
C PHE A 108 8.22 13.03 -10.81
N ASN A 109 8.28 14.21 -11.42
CA ASN A 109 7.20 14.70 -12.28
C ASN A 109 6.95 13.77 -13.48
N LYS A 110 8.03 13.26 -14.10
CA LYS A 110 7.91 12.30 -15.19
C LYS A 110 7.23 11.02 -14.73
N MET A 111 7.66 10.44 -13.61
CA MET A 111 7.07 9.24 -13.03
C MET A 111 5.56 9.40 -12.74
N MET A 112 5.17 10.51 -12.11
CA MET A 112 3.77 10.80 -11.84
C MET A 112 2.96 10.99 -13.12
N PHE A 113 3.52 11.69 -14.11
CA PHE A 113 2.87 11.92 -15.40
C PHE A 113 2.69 10.62 -16.19
N ASP A 114 3.72 9.78 -16.26
CA ASP A 114 3.65 8.48 -16.94
C ASP A 114 2.60 7.56 -16.31
N PHE A 115 2.47 7.60 -14.98
CA PHE A 115 1.42 6.88 -14.27
C PHE A 115 0.00 7.40 -14.60
N LEU A 116 -0.20 8.73 -14.56
CA LEU A 116 -1.47 9.37 -14.93
C LEU A 116 -1.90 8.99 -16.35
N CYS A 117 -0.98 9.09 -17.31
CA CYS A 117 -1.24 8.78 -18.71
C CYS A 117 -1.39 7.28 -18.99
N GLY A 118 -1.07 6.41 -18.02
CA GLY A 118 -1.11 4.96 -18.21
C GLY A 118 0.01 4.42 -19.10
N ASN A 119 1.09 5.18 -19.27
CA ASN A 119 2.25 4.76 -20.08
C ASN A 119 3.02 3.66 -19.37
N SER A 120 3.23 3.80 -18.06
CA SER A 120 3.93 2.83 -17.22
C SER A 120 3.62 3.05 -15.75
N ILE A 121 3.80 1.99 -14.94
CA ILE A 121 3.73 2.09 -13.48
C ILE A 121 5.14 1.86 -12.96
N ASP A 122 5.74 2.90 -12.41
CA ASP A 122 7.11 2.84 -11.90
C ASP A 122 7.22 1.89 -10.68
N PRO A 123 8.29 1.09 -10.55
CA PRO A 123 8.53 0.27 -9.36
C PRO A 123 8.52 1.04 -8.04
N ILE A 124 8.90 2.33 -8.05
CA ILE A 124 8.84 3.20 -6.87
C ILE A 124 7.41 3.34 -6.38
N ILE A 125 6.42 3.53 -7.28
CA ILE A 125 5.00 3.64 -6.90
C ILE A 125 4.54 2.37 -6.16
N HIS A 126 4.93 1.20 -6.67
CA HIS A 126 4.60 -0.08 -6.02
C HIS A 126 5.19 -0.15 -4.61
N ARG A 127 6.47 0.23 -4.44
CA ARG A 127 7.16 0.20 -3.15
C ARG A 127 6.54 1.17 -2.13
N VAL A 128 6.14 2.37 -2.56
CA VAL A 128 5.50 3.33 -1.64
C VAL A 128 4.19 2.77 -1.10
N ILE A 129 3.34 2.21 -1.97
CA ILE A 129 2.08 1.60 -1.55
C ILE A 129 2.33 0.37 -0.67
N TYR A 130 3.36 -0.43 -0.98
CA TYR A 130 3.77 -1.55 -0.14
C TYR A 130 4.15 -1.06 1.28
N PHE A 131 5.04 -0.08 1.40
CA PHE A 131 5.44 0.47 2.70
C PHE A 131 4.26 1.10 3.44
N TYR A 132 3.34 1.74 2.71
CA TYR A 132 2.14 2.29 3.30
C TYR A 132 1.30 1.16 3.94
N LEU A 133 1.06 0.06 3.23
CA LEU A 133 0.21 -1.05 3.70
C LEU A 133 0.94 -2.14 4.48
N GLU A 134 2.23 -1.98 4.80
CA GLU A 134 3.01 -2.98 5.55
C GLU A 134 2.41 -3.27 6.94
N ASN A 135 1.62 -2.35 7.49
CA ASN A 135 0.90 -2.56 8.74
C ASN A 135 -0.07 -3.75 8.69
N LEU A 136 -0.53 -4.15 7.51
CA LEU A 136 -1.36 -5.32 7.31
C LEU A 136 -0.65 -6.63 7.70
N HIS A 137 0.66 -6.65 7.92
CA HIS A 137 1.37 -7.80 8.50
C HIS A 137 1.23 -7.92 10.02
N ARG A 138 0.51 -7.02 10.69
CA ARG A 138 0.38 -6.96 12.15
C ARG A 138 -1.06 -7.09 12.65
N LEU A 139 -1.89 -7.83 11.90
CA LEU A 139 -3.28 -8.02 12.27
C LEU A 139 -3.42 -9.06 13.37
N GLU A 140 -4.42 -8.87 14.23
CA GLU A 140 -4.85 -9.91 15.15
C GLU A 140 -5.65 -10.98 14.39
N ILE A 141 -5.03 -12.14 14.20
CA ILE A 141 -5.58 -13.26 13.41
C ILE A 141 -5.93 -14.41 14.35
N ILE A 142 -7.15 -14.91 14.23
CA ILE A 142 -7.61 -16.13 14.92
C ILE A 142 -7.85 -17.18 13.85
N GLU A 143 -6.99 -18.20 13.82
CA GLU A 143 -6.96 -19.24 12.78
C GLU A 143 -6.81 -18.64 11.38
N SER A 144 -7.87 -18.68 10.57
CA SER A 144 -7.89 -18.14 9.20
C SER A 144 -8.70 -16.85 9.07
N PHE A 145 -9.02 -16.18 10.19
CA PHE A 145 -9.97 -15.07 10.22
C PHE A 145 -9.44 -13.84 10.95
N ILE A 146 -9.92 -12.67 10.55
CA ILE A 146 -9.87 -11.44 11.35
C ILE A 146 -11.28 -11.10 11.83
N SER A 147 -11.38 -10.44 12.98
CA SER A 147 -12.65 -9.91 13.45
C SER A 147 -13.08 -8.71 12.59
N LYS A 148 -14.39 -8.46 12.49
CA LYS A 148 -14.91 -7.26 11.85
C LYS A 148 -14.37 -5.98 12.49
N THR A 149 -14.25 -5.94 13.81
CA THR A 149 -13.69 -4.79 14.54
C THR A 149 -12.26 -4.50 14.11
N GLU A 150 -11.43 -5.55 14.00
CA GLU A 150 -10.05 -5.42 13.54
C GLU A 150 -9.98 -4.95 12.08
N TYR A 151 -10.83 -5.51 11.21
CA TYR A 151 -10.96 -5.06 9.84
C TYR A 151 -11.36 -3.59 9.71
N GLU A 152 -12.40 -3.16 10.44
CA GLU A 152 -12.87 -1.77 10.44
C GLU A 152 -11.78 -0.81 10.94
N ARG A 153 -11.02 -1.22 11.97
CA ARG A 153 -9.85 -0.48 12.47
C ARG A 153 -8.82 -0.29 11.36
N VAL A 154 -8.47 -1.36 10.64
CA VAL A 154 -7.48 -1.36 9.56
C VAL A 154 -7.92 -0.53 8.36
N VAL A 155 -9.17 -0.68 7.93
CA VAL A 155 -9.75 0.10 6.84
C VAL A 155 -9.75 1.57 7.22
N LYS A 156 -10.23 1.92 8.42
CA LYS A 156 -10.21 3.29 8.90
C LYS A 156 -8.79 3.84 8.92
N PHE A 157 -7.83 3.11 9.49
CA PHE A 157 -6.44 3.53 9.58
C PHE A 157 -5.78 3.84 8.22
N ASN A 158 -6.06 3.00 7.21
CA ASN A 158 -5.43 3.13 5.90
C ASN A 158 -6.23 3.99 4.91
N ALA A 159 -7.53 4.15 5.12
CA ALA A 159 -8.45 4.85 4.22
C ALA A 159 -8.95 6.21 4.76
N GLN A 160 -8.67 6.53 6.01
CA GLN A 160 -8.97 7.82 6.62
C GLN A 160 -7.71 8.26 7.38
N LEU A 161 -7.10 9.36 6.92
CA LEU A 161 -5.87 9.98 7.42
C LEU A 161 -5.36 9.46 8.79
N ARG A 162 -4.11 8.96 8.80
CA ARG A 162 -3.35 8.64 10.00
C ARG A 162 -3.15 9.88 10.88
N SER A 163 -3.68 9.88 12.09
CA SER A 163 -3.15 10.74 13.15
C SER A 163 -1.85 10.16 13.71
N ASN A 164 -1.02 10.97 14.37
CA ASN A 164 0.17 10.47 15.05
C ASN A 164 -0.18 9.41 16.12
N GLU A 165 -1.35 9.55 16.73
CA GLU A 165 -1.88 8.62 17.72
C GLU A 165 -2.25 7.27 17.08
N ASP A 166 -2.81 7.30 15.86
CA ASP A 166 -3.07 6.09 15.08
C ASP A 166 -1.75 5.35 14.73
N ILE A 167 -0.69 6.10 14.40
CA ILE A 167 0.63 5.51 14.10
C ILE A 167 1.21 4.86 15.36
N LEU A 168 1.10 5.50 16.52
CA LEU A 168 1.60 4.95 17.79
C LEU A 168 0.84 3.68 18.20
N ASN A 169 -0.47 3.65 18.00
CA ASN A 169 -1.33 2.49 18.29
C ASN A 169 -1.12 1.29 17.34
N MET A 170 -0.29 1.41 16.30
CA MET A 170 0.15 0.25 15.50
C MET A 170 1.32 -0.53 16.14
N PHE A 171 1.97 0.04 17.15
CA PHE A 171 3.15 -0.55 17.79
C PHE A 171 2.87 -1.03 19.23
N VAL A 172 1.64 -0.87 19.70
CA VAL A 172 1.14 -1.33 21.01
C VAL A 172 0.21 -2.50 20.78
#